data_AF-A0AA39J9N4-F1
#
_entry.id   AF-A0AA39J9N4-F1
#
_cell.length_a   1.000
_cell.length_b   1.000
_cell.length_c   1.000
_cell.angle_alpha   90.00
_cell.angle_beta   90.00
_cell.angle_gamma   90.00
#
_symmetry.space_group_name_H-M   'P 1'
#
loop_
_entity.id
_entity.type
_entity.pdbx_description
1 polymer ?
#
loop_
_entity_poly.entity_id
_entity_poly.type
_entity_poly.pdbx_seq_one_letter_code
_entity_poly.pdbx_strand_id
1 'polypeptide(L)'
;MNFTLFITALFALLFPLSVLSAPVLVSRDVYAPPVTLPGTGSVWTVGSKQTVTWDASSPPTQITNPTGSIRLRKANKTMSTDLVKGFSILDGKVELTVPDVEPGNDYRIVLFGDSGNWGETFTITQN
;
A
#
# COMPACT_ATOMS: atom_id res chain seq x y z
N MET A 1 32.39 81.36 5.76
CA MET A 1 31.74 80.81 4.56
C MET A 1 32.44 79.49 4.23
N ASN A 2 31.70 78.38 4.38
CA ASN A 2 31.84 77.09 3.67
C ASN A 2 33.03 76.18 4.11
N PHE A 3 32.96 74.84 4.17
CA PHE A 3 31.93 73.85 3.78
C PHE A 3 32.18 72.56 4.57
N THR A 4 31.10 71.94 5.06
CA THR A 4 31.08 70.59 5.66
C THR A 4 31.34 69.51 4.60
N LEU A 5 32.07 68.42 4.93
CA LEU A 5 31.74 67.13 4.32
C LEU A 5 32.13 65.93 5.21
N PHE A 6 31.12 65.09 5.39
CA PHE A 6 31.06 63.84 6.14
C PHE A 6 31.83 62.73 5.41
N ILE A 7 32.43 61.80 6.18
CA ILE A 7 32.62 60.42 5.69
C ILE A 7 32.07 59.47 6.75
N THR A 8 30.83 59.05 6.55
CA THR A 8 30.21 57.92 7.22
C THR A 8 30.77 56.63 6.62
N ALA A 9 31.42 55.81 7.44
CA ALA A 9 31.86 54.46 7.05
C ALA A 9 30.63 53.56 6.91
N LEU A 10 30.25 53.21 5.67
CA LEU A 10 29.20 52.25 5.38
C LEU A 10 29.81 50.84 5.37
N PHE A 11 29.63 50.10 6.47
CA PHE A 11 29.95 48.67 6.54
C PHE A 11 28.86 47.91 5.79
N ALA A 12 29.12 47.54 4.53
CA ALA A 12 28.21 46.71 3.73
C ALA A 12 28.24 45.26 4.24
N LEU A 13 27.26 44.89 5.06
CA LEU A 13 26.98 43.52 5.47
C LEU A 13 26.47 42.71 4.26
N LEU A 14 27.36 41.95 3.64
CA LEU A 14 27.02 40.88 2.71
C LEU A 14 26.42 39.71 3.51
N PHE A 15 25.09 39.68 3.62
CA PHE A 15 24.38 38.48 4.07
C PHE A 15 24.35 37.46 2.92
N PRO A 16 24.86 36.23 3.09
CA PRO A 16 24.62 35.17 2.11
C PRO A 16 23.13 34.81 2.16
N LEU A 17 22.46 34.91 1.01
CA LEU A 17 21.12 34.32 0.84
C LEU A 17 21.26 32.80 0.90
N SER A 18 21.00 32.24 2.07
CA SER A 18 20.76 30.81 2.22
C SER A 18 19.50 30.45 1.42
N VAL A 19 19.67 29.84 0.26
CA VAL A 19 18.56 29.21 -0.47
C VAL A 19 18.05 28.03 0.36
N LEU A 20 16.96 28.24 1.09
CA LEU A 20 16.20 27.17 1.71
C LEU A 20 15.53 26.36 0.59
N SER A 21 16.15 25.26 0.17
CA SER A 21 15.44 24.25 -0.62
C SER A 21 14.36 23.62 0.27
N ALA A 22 13.11 24.05 0.08
CA ALA A 22 11.99 23.34 0.65
C ALA A 22 11.90 21.94 0.02
N PRO A 23 11.68 20.87 0.80
CA PRO A 23 11.46 19.55 0.22
C PRO A 23 10.20 19.59 -0.64
N VAL A 24 10.31 19.14 -1.90
CA VAL A 24 9.16 18.92 -2.76
C VAL A 24 8.29 17.85 -2.11
N LEU A 25 7.10 18.22 -1.66
CA LEU A 25 6.10 17.27 -1.18
C LEU A 25 5.56 16.51 -2.40
N VAL A 26 6.15 15.36 -2.71
CA VAL A 26 5.58 14.43 -3.68
C VAL A 26 4.39 13.76 -3.02
N SER A 27 3.20 13.88 -3.61
CA SER A 27 2.01 13.15 -3.16
C SER A 27 2.32 11.66 -3.16
N ARG A 28 2.29 11.03 -1.98
CA ARG A 28 2.38 9.57 -1.88
C ARG A 28 1.03 9.00 -2.23
N ASP A 29 0.99 8.19 -3.28
CA ASP A 29 -0.27 7.65 -3.77
C ASP A 29 -0.60 6.34 -3.07
N VAL A 30 -1.85 6.19 -2.64
CA VAL A 30 -2.33 4.96 -2.02
C VAL A 30 -2.45 3.90 -3.10
N TYR A 31 -1.60 2.88 -3.05
CA TYR A 31 -1.66 1.77 -4.00
C TYR A 31 -2.53 0.63 -3.47
N ALA A 32 -3.59 0.30 -4.21
CA ALA A 32 -4.57 -0.72 -3.88
C ALA A 32 -4.85 -1.62 -5.09
N PRO A 33 -3.90 -2.49 -5.49
CA PRO A 33 -4.07 -3.31 -6.69
C PRO A 33 -5.29 -4.23 -6.59
N PRO A 34 -6.09 -4.38 -7.67
CA PRO A 34 -7.29 -5.21 -7.65
C PRO A 34 -6.95 -6.69 -7.60
N VAL A 35 -7.54 -7.41 -6.65
CA VAL A 35 -7.43 -8.87 -6.54
C VAL A 35 -8.20 -9.50 -7.69
N THR A 36 -7.53 -10.37 -8.45
CA THR A 36 -8.08 -11.04 -9.64
C THR A 36 -8.44 -12.50 -9.37
N LEU A 37 -7.68 -13.21 -8.51
CA LEU A 37 -8.04 -14.55 -8.03
C LEU A 37 -7.81 -14.69 -6.53
N PRO A 38 -8.67 -15.41 -5.80
CA PRO A 38 -9.85 -16.13 -6.29
C PRO A 38 -10.96 -15.15 -6.73
N GLY A 39 -11.71 -15.58 -7.74
CA GLY A 39 -12.86 -14.85 -8.29
C GLY A 39 -14.17 -15.62 -8.11
N THR A 40 -15.27 -15.06 -8.63
CA THR A 40 -16.58 -15.70 -8.63
C THR A 40 -16.51 -17.12 -9.21
N GLY A 41 -17.05 -18.10 -8.47
CA GLY A 41 -17.03 -19.52 -8.85
C GLY A 41 -15.77 -20.28 -8.43
N SER A 42 -14.76 -19.61 -7.85
CA SER A 42 -13.61 -20.32 -7.26
C SER A 42 -14.04 -21.13 -6.04
N VAL A 43 -13.45 -22.33 -5.91
CA VAL A 43 -13.69 -23.23 -4.77
C VAL A 43 -12.35 -23.62 -4.17
N TRP A 44 -12.18 -23.36 -2.89
CA TRP A 44 -10.98 -23.68 -2.11
C TRP A 44 -11.28 -24.72 -1.06
N THR A 45 -10.38 -25.67 -0.88
CA THR A 45 -10.48 -26.70 0.16
C THR A 45 -9.63 -26.31 1.36
N VAL A 46 -10.16 -26.42 2.59
CA VAL A 46 -9.39 -26.21 3.82
C VAL A 46 -8.08 -27.00 3.80
N GLY A 47 -6.97 -26.39 4.23
CA GLY A 47 -5.64 -27.02 4.26
C GLY A 47 -4.93 -27.12 2.90
N SER A 48 -5.62 -26.85 1.79
CA SER A 48 -4.98 -26.81 0.47
C SER A 48 -4.08 -25.59 0.30
N LYS A 49 -3.07 -25.70 -0.56
CA LYS A 49 -2.28 -24.56 -1.03
C LYS A 49 -3.01 -23.87 -2.18
N GLN A 50 -3.17 -22.57 -2.08
CA GLN A 50 -3.87 -21.75 -3.06
C GLN A 50 -3.04 -20.53 -3.44
N THR A 51 -3.19 -20.09 -4.68
CA THR A 51 -2.53 -18.86 -5.17
C THR A 51 -3.55 -17.74 -5.22
N VAL A 52 -3.24 -16.64 -4.53
CA VAL A 52 -3.93 -15.35 -4.70
C VAL A 52 -3.20 -14.57 -5.79
N THR A 53 -3.95 -13.90 -6.67
CA THR A 53 -3.39 -13.04 -7.72
C THR A 53 -4.06 -11.67 -7.70
N TRP A 54 -3.33 -10.64 -8.12
CA TRP A 54 -3.82 -9.27 -8.27
C TRP A 54 -3.13 -8.58 -9.45
N ASP A 55 -3.76 -7.55 -9.99
CA ASP A 55 -3.18 -6.74 -11.07
C ASP A 55 -2.16 -5.74 -10.51
N ALA A 56 -0.89 -6.06 -10.71
CA ALA A 56 0.24 -5.21 -10.34
C ALA A 56 0.82 -4.40 -11.52
N SER A 57 0.11 -4.29 -12.65
CA SER A 57 0.65 -3.73 -13.90
C SER A 57 0.86 -2.21 -13.89
N SER A 58 0.16 -1.49 -13.02
CA SER A 58 0.12 -0.03 -13.00
C SER A 58 0.39 0.57 -11.60
N PRO A 59 1.58 0.33 -11.01
CA PRO A 59 1.93 0.91 -9.72
C PRO A 59 2.26 2.41 -9.85
N PRO A 60 1.95 3.24 -8.83
CA PRO A 60 2.41 4.62 -8.79
C PRO A 60 3.94 4.68 -8.60
N THR A 61 4.54 5.82 -8.91
CA THR A 61 6.00 6.04 -8.81
C THR A 61 6.52 5.97 -7.37
N GLN A 62 5.68 6.29 -6.39
CA GLN A 62 5.97 6.15 -4.97
C GLN A 62 4.83 5.45 -4.26
N ILE A 63 5.16 4.38 -3.54
CA ILE A 63 4.23 3.59 -2.71
C ILE A 63 4.65 3.78 -1.26
N THR A 64 3.71 4.20 -0.40
CA THR A 64 4.00 4.42 1.02
C THR A 64 4.33 3.13 1.76
N ASN A 65 3.56 2.07 1.50
CA ASN A 65 3.76 0.74 2.08
C ASN A 65 3.65 -0.36 1.01
N PRO A 66 4.78 -0.84 0.47
CA PRO A 66 4.78 -1.93 -0.51
C PRO A 66 4.69 -3.32 0.12
N THR A 67 4.73 -3.44 1.44
CA THR A 67 4.71 -4.74 2.13
C THR A 67 3.27 -5.20 2.34
N GLY A 68 2.93 -6.34 1.75
CA GLY A 68 1.59 -6.89 1.72
C GLY A 68 1.26 -7.86 2.85
N SER A 69 -0.03 -7.97 3.15
CA SER A 69 -0.61 -9.14 3.84
C SER A 69 -1.95 -9.54 3.23
N ILE A 70 -2.29 -10.83 3.30
CA ILE A 70 -3.58 -11.35 2.90
C ILE A 70 -4.38 -11.72 4.14
N ARG A 71 -5.64 -11.28 4.21
CA ARG A 71 -6.63 -11.75 5.20
C ARG A 71 -7.87 -12.30 4.52
N LEU A 72 -8.54 -13.17 5.25
CA LEU A 72 -9.85 -13.68 4.87
C LEU A 72 -10.95 -12.74 5.38
N ARG A 73 -11.98 -12.52 4.56
CA ARG A 73 -13.21 -11.84 4.93
C ARG A 73 -14.39 -12.77 4.66
N LYS A 74 -15.33 -12.85 5.60
CA LYS A 74 -16.60 -13.57 5.44
C LYS A 74 -17.74 -12.58 5.60
N ALA A 75 -18.65 -12.52 4.64
CA ALA A 75 -19.68 -11.48 4.55
C ALA A 75 -19.10 -10.07 4.79
N ASN A 76 -19.48 -9.44 5.90
CA ASN A 76 -19.11 -8.07 6.25
C ASN A 76 -17.95 -7.96 7.25
N LYS A 77 -17.32 -9.07 7.64
CA LYS A 77 -16.29 -9.10 8.66
C LYS A 77 -14.97 -9.61 8.11
N THR A 78 -13.94 -8.77 8.17
CA THR A 78 -12.55 -9.19 7.91
C THR A 78 -12.01 -9.84 9.18
N MET A 79 -11.43 -11.02 9.03
CA MET A 79 -10.75 -11.72 10.12
C MET A 79 -9.46 -10.98 10.48
N SER A 80 -9.05 -11.00 11.74
CA SER A 80 -7.86 -10.28 12.22
C SER A 80 -6.54 -10.97 11.86
N THR A 81 -6.59 -12.25 11.49
CA THR A 81 -5.40 -13.07 11.22
C THR A 81 -4.94 -12.91 9.78
N ASP A 82 -3.64 -12.66 9.59
CA ASP A 82 -3.00 -12.74 8.28
C ASP A 82 -2.79 -14.21 7.88
N LEU A 83 -3.26 -14.58 6.69
CA LEU A 83 -3.01 -15.90 6.10
C LEU A 83 -1.55 -16.01 5.61
N VAL A 84 -1.04 -14.91 5.07
CA VAL A 84 0.35 -14.74 4.65
C VAL A 84 0.68 -13.25 4.67
N LYS A 85 1.95 -12.89 4.95
CA LYS A 85 2.42 -11.50 5.02
C LYS A 85 3.89 -11.38 4.71
N GLY A 86 4.35 -10.16 4.45
CA GLY A 86 5.77 -9.87 4.22
C GLY A 86 6.21 -10.06 2.76
N PHE A 87 5.26 -10.16 1.84
CA PHE A 87 5.52 -10.17 0.40
C PHE A 87 5.41 -8.76 -0.18
N SER A 88 5.88 -8.55 -1.41
CA SER A 88 5.71 -7.25 -2.09
C SER A 88 4.35 -7.22 -2.79
N ILE A 89 3.59 -6.15 -2.64
CA ILE A 89 2.34 -5.94 -3.40
C ILE A 89 2.59 -5.74 -4.90
N LEU A 90 3.85 -5.69 -5.34
CA LEU A 90 4.24 -5.65 -6.75
C LEU A 90 4.46 -7.05 -7.35
N ASP A 91 4.45 -8.12 -6.54
CA ASP A 91 4.72 -9.48 -7.01
C ASP A 91 3.57 -10.04 -7.88
N GLY A 92 2.38 -9.44 -7.79
CA GLY A 92 1.18 -9.85 -8.55
C GLY A 92 0.54 -11.16 -8.08
N LYS A 93 1.21 -11.92 -7.21
CA LYS A 93 0.70 -13.17 -6.65
C LYS A 93 1.40 -13.59 -5.36
N VAL A 94 0.72 -14.39 -4.56
CA VAL A 94 1.30 -15.09 -3.39
C VAL A 94 0.61 -16.44 -3.17
N GLU A 95 1.37 -17.44 -2.75
CA GLU A 95 0.81 -18.73 -2.29
C GLU A 95 0.51 -18.67 -0.79
N LEU A 96 -0.59 -19.28 -0.37
CA LEU A 96 -0.98 -19.45 1.03
C LEU A 96 -1.60 -20.82 1.26
N THR A 97 -1.70 -21.21 2.53
CA THR A 97 -2.50 -22.36 2.96
C THR A 97 -3.87 -21.88 3.41
N VAL A 98 -4.93 -22.53 2.92
CA VAL A 98 -6.31 -22.20 3.32
C VAL A 98 -6.49 -22.55 4.81
N PRO A 99 -6.92 -21.60 5.67
CA PRO A 99 -7.07 -21.84 7.09
C PRO A 99 -8.23 -22.79 7.38
N ASP A 100 -8.22 -23.39 8.57
CA ASP A 100 -9.35 -24.17 9.09
C ASP A 100 -10.50 -23.23 9.48
N VAL A 101 -11.51 -23.16 8.60
CA VAL A 101 -12.70 -22.31 8.74
C VAL A 101 -13.95 -23.07 8.33
N GLU A 102 -15.10 -22.62 8.83
CA GLU A 102 -16.41 -23.17 8.44
C GLU A 102 -16.62 -23.02 6.91
N PRO A 103 -17.19 -24.02 6.22
CA PRO A 103 -17.54 -23.89 4.81
C PRO A 103 -18.49 -22.72 4.57
N GLY A 104 -18.41 -22.13 3.38
CA GLY A 104 -19.25 -21.00 3.00
C GLY A 104 -18.93 -20.50 1.60
N ASN A 105 -19.84 -19.74 1.03
CA ASN A 105 -19.74 -19.18 -0.33
C ASN A 105 -19.66 -17.65 -0.36
N ASP A 106 -19.48 -17.03 0.81
CA ASP A 106 -19.45 -15.59 1.04
C ASP A 106 -18.06 -15.10 1.48
N TYR A 107 -17.00 -15.86 1.13
CA TYR A 107 -15.62 -15.53 1.42
C TYR A 107 -15.04 -14.56 0.39
N ARG A 108 -14.16 -13.66 0.84
CA ARG A 108 -13.37 -12.75 0.00
C ARG A 108 -11.95 -12.68 0.51
N ILE A 109 -11.01 -12.51 -0.42
CA ILE A 109 -9.64 -12.14 -0.08
C ILE A 109 -9.58 -10.63 0.15
N VAL A 110 -8.83 -10.22 1.16
CA VAL A 110 -8.44 -8.81 1.36
C VAL A 110 -6.92 -8.73 1.28
N LEU A 111 -6.43 -8.03 0.26
CA LEU A 111 -5.02 -7.66 0.11
C LEU A 111 -4.80 -6.34 0.84
N PHE A 112 -3.97 -6.36 1.88
CA PHE A 112 -3.52 -5.19 2.59
C PHE A 112 -2.14 -4.77 2.09
N GLY A 113 -1.95 -3.46 1.94
CA GLY A 113 -0.67 -2.79 1.72
C GLY A 113 -0.74 -1.38 2.30
N ASP A 114 -0.86 -0.36 1.44
CA ASP A 114 -1.15 1.03 1.85
C ASP A 114 -2.64 1.23 2.20
N SER A 115 -3.52 0.41 1.61
CA SER A 115 -4.92 0.25 2.02
C SER A 115 -5.37 -1.21 1.81
N GLY A 116 -6.62 -1.53 2.14
CA GLY A 116 -7.20 -2.85 1.89
C GLY A 116 -7.99 -2.87 0.59
N ASN A 117 -7.71 -3.84 -0.29
CA ASN A 117 -8.54 -4.11 -1.46
C ASN A 117 -9.11 -5.53 -1.40
N TRP A 118 -10.42 -5.64 -1.58
CA TRP A 118 -11.12 -6.93 -1.56
C TRP A 118 -11.32 -7.51 -2.95
N GLY A 119 -11.19 -8.82 -3.06
CA GLY A 119 -11.58 -9.56 -4.26
C GLY A 119 -13.07 -9.88 -4.31
N GLU A 120 -13.45 -10.63 -5.34
CA GLU A 120 -14.80 -11.17 -5.47
C GLU A 120 -15.10 -12.25 -4.43
N THR A 121 -16.38 -12.64 -4.34
CA THR A 121 -16.81 -13.74 -3.48
C THR A 121 -16.42 -15.10 -4.04
N PHE A 122 -15.98 -16.01 -3.17
CA PHE A 122 -15.65 -17.39 -3.53
C PHE A 122 -16.09 -18.37 -2.43
N THR A 123 -16.00 -19.67 -2.73
CA THR A 123 -16.40 -20.75 -1.84
C THR A 123 -15.21 -21.39 -1.15
N ILE A 124 -15.34 -21.67 0.15
CA ILE A 124 -14.45 -22.56 0.89
C ILE A 124 -15.24 -23.81 1.31
N THR A 125 -14.68 -25.00 1.08
CA THR A 125 -15.24 -26.30 1.48
C THR A 125 -14.32 -27.01 2.48
N GLN A 126 -14.85 -27.99 3.19
CA GLN A 126 -14.02 -28.92 3.97
C GLN A 126 -13.17 -29.81 3.06
N ASN A 127 -12.08 -30.35 3.63
CA ASN A 127 -11.23 -31.38 3.06
C ASN A 127 -11.85 -32.78 3.19
#